data_AF-A0A2V5Y7L0-F1
#
_entry.id   AF-A0A2V5Y7L0-F1
#
_cell.length_a   1.000
_cell.length_b   1.000
_cell.length_c   1.000
_cell.angle_alpha   90.00
_cell.angle_beta   90.00
_cell.angle_gamma   90.00
#
_symmetry.space_group_name_H-M   'P 1'
#
loop_
_entity.id
_entity.type
_entity.pdbx_description
1 polymer ?
#
loop_
_entity_poly.entity_id
_entity_poly.type
_entity_poly.pdbx_seq_one_letter_code
_entity_poly.pdbx_strand_id
1 'polypeptide(L)'
;MKMNLDDPKLTAYALGELEGPEKSAIARAIADSPEAQRVVLETQQVAQALRLQYKFELKEELKEEWIAPRRLIAVSDDSFWSKAGPLAMAAGLTLLALIGALALATNRSGSALHLADSSSREQAESGRFSAVEGEETTQFAPNPSRDFGAAPYNDVGEHPFVSVSSNPRSSFPIVVTSASYSEVLQSINAGILPPKNTVRIEQMINYFNYDYPGPPADEPFSVNVDVVSCPWEQSHRLMRIGLKGRKASSDVHSANIIARDTKIDIEFNPVRVGSYRLIGYDRRSVQGENSNREGARDHGIAAGYTVTALYELVPVAQQFITRQEAQTLLSAKLRFKKPDGNGEVQSIERSVTDDWVDFAQAHPDLKFAAAVAEFGMILCDSGYKGSGTLGAVLKWAQEGKGADTNGYRAGFIELVRKAQTLKKS
;
A
#
# COMPACT_ATOMS: atom_id res chain seq x y z
N MET A 1 -29.05 23.42 -35.39
CA MET A 1 -27.69 23.73 -35.92
C MET A 1 -26.71 23.01 -35.01
N LYS A 2 -25.79 22.17 -35.51
CA LYS A 2 -24.83 21.49 -34.63
C LYS A 2 -23.85 22.54 -34.10
N MET A 3 -23.83 22.73 -32.78
CA MET A 3 -22.90 23.63 -32.10
C MET A 3 -21.49 23.01 -32.12
N ASN A 4 -20.45 23.81 -32.37
CA ASN A 4 -19.09 23.35 -32.22
C ASN A 4 -18.72 23.37 -30.73
N LEU A 5 -18.25 22.24 -30.18
CA LEU A 5 -17.87 22.14 -28.76
C LEU A 5 -16.54 22.83 -28.47
N ASP A 6 -15.69 23.03 -29.49
CA ASP A 6 -14.42 23.75 -29.40
C ASP A 6 -14.57 25.28 -29.67
N ASP A 7 -15.79 25.82 -29.64
CA ASP A 7 -16.03 27.26 -29.82
C ASP A 7 -15.57 28.03 -28.56
N PRO A 8 -14.61 28.98 -28.66
CA PRO A 8 -14.15 29.76 -27.50
C PRO A 8 -15.27 30.57 -26.81
N LYS A 9 -16.41 30.80 -27.49
CA LYS A 9 -17.59 31.43 -26.88
C LYS A 9 -18.27 30.56 -25.82
N LEU A 10 -18.12 29.22 -25.87
CA LEU A 10 -18.56 28.33 -24.78
C LEU A 10 -17.76 28.58 -23.51
N THR A 11 -16.44 28.70 -23.63
CA THR A 11 -15.54 29.01 -22.50
C THR A 11 -15.84 30.39 -21.92
N ALA A 12 -15.97 31.42 -22.77
CA ALA A 12 -16.32 32.77 -22.33
C ALA A 12 -17.71 32.82 -21.65
N TYR A 13 -18.69 32.06 -22.15
CA TYR A 13 -20.00 31.90 -21.50
C TYR A 13 -19.87 31.24 -20.12
N ALA A 14 -19.10 30.15 -20.03
CA ALA A 14 -18.89 29.40 -18.79
C ALA A 14 -18.20 30.23 -17.71
N LEU A 15 -17.19 31.03 -18.07
CA LEU A 15 -16.46 31.92 -17.15
C LEU A 15 -17.26 33.16 -16.72
N GLY A 16 -18.35 33.47 -17.44
CA GLY A 16 -19.25 34.59 -17.18
C GLY A 16 -18.90 35.88 -17.91
N GLU A 17 -18.03 35.80 -18.92
CA GLU A 17 -17.40 36.93 -19.62
C GLU A 17 -18.24 37.47 -20.80
N LEU A 18 -19.32 36.77 -21.19
CA LEU A 18 -20.26 37.23 -22.21
C LEU A 18 -21.43 38.05 -21.60
N GLU A 19 -21.78 39.12 -22.30
CA GLU A 19 -22.89 40.02 -21.96
C GLU A 19 -23.92 40.17 -23.10
N GLY A 20 -25.05 40.81 -22.77
CA GLY A 20 -26.04 41.27 -23.74
C GLY A 20 -26.61 40.18 -24.68
N PRO A 21 -26.84 40.50 -25.98
CA PRO A 21 -27.53 39.60 -26.90
C PRO A 21 -26.70 38.35 -27.26
N GLU A 22 -25.37 38.43 -27.20
CA GLU A 22 -24.48 37.30 -27.51
C GLU A 22 -24.58 36.21 -26.44
N LYS A 23 -24.58 36.59 -25.16
CA LYS A 23 -24.87 35.67 -24.04
C LYS A 23 -26.20 34.96 -24.22
N SER A 24 -27.25 35.68 -24.65
CA SER A 24 -28.58 35.11 -24.89
C SER A 24 -28.63 34.17 -26.10
N ALA A 25 -27.82 34.40 -27.13
CA ALA A 25 -27.73 33.50 -28.29
C ALA A 25 -27.02 32.19 -27.93
N ILE A 26 -25.88 32.28 -27.23
CA ILE A 26 -25.10 31.12 -26.76
C ILE A 26 -25.90 30.30 -25.73
N ALA A 27 -26.62 30.95 -24.80
CA ALA A 27 -27.48 30.26 -23.83
C ALA A 27 -28.55 29.37 -24.49
N ARG A 28 -29.17 29.83 -25.59
CA ARG A 28 -30.15 29.01 -26.33
C ARG A 28 -29.49 27.84 -27.06
N ALA A 29 -28.34 28.07 -27.68
CA ALA A 29 -27.59 27.00 -28.36
C ALA A 29 -27.12 25.90 -27.39
N ILE A 30 -26.79 26.27 -26.15
CA ILE A 30 -26.49 25.32 -25.06
C ILE A 30 -27.75 24.59 -24.58
N ALA A 31 -28.89 25.28 -24.46
CA ALA A 31 -30.15 24.63 -24.03
C ALA A 31 -30.57 23.47 -24.95
N ASP A 32 -30.27 23.56 -26.25
CA ASP A 32 -30.58 22.54 -27.26
C ASP A 32 -29.53 21.41 -27.36
N SER A 33 -28.46 21.41 -26.54
CA SER A 33 -27.38 20.39 -26.57
C SER A 33 -26.93 19.94 -25.17
N PRO A 34 -27.23 18.68 -24.77
CA PRO A 34 -26.75 18.10 -23.51
C PRO A 34 -25.22 18.06 -23.40
N GLU A 35 -24.52 17.87 -24.52
CA GLU A 35 -23.05 17.86 -24.57
C GLU A 35 -22.47 19.26 -24.29
N ALA A 36 -23.06 20.31 -24.86
CA ALA A 36 -22.64 21.69 -24.58
C ALA A 36 -22.94 22.09 -23.11
N GLN A 37 -24.06 21.64 -22.55
CA GLN A 37 -24.37 21.84 -21.12
C GLN A 37 -23.31 21.20 -20.22
N ARG A 38 -22.85 20.00 -20.56
CA ARG A 38 -21.80 19.29 -19.82
C ARG A 38 -20.46 20.04 -19.87
N VAL A 39 -20.01 20.48 -21.05
CA VAL A 39 -18.74 21.23 -21.21
C VAL A 39 -18.75 22.55 -20.43
N VAL A 40 -19.88 23.27 -20.45
CA VAL A 40 -20.05 24.51 -19.66
C VAL A 40 -20.01 24.23 -18.15
N LEU A 41 -20.66 23.15 -17.70
CA LEU A 41 -20.66 22.74 -16.29
C LEU A 41 -19.25 22.35 -15.81
N GLU A 42 -18.53 21.52 -16.59
CA GLU A 42 -17.15 21.11 -16.28
C GLU A 42 -16.21 22.33 -16.21
N THR A 43 -16.34 23.26 -17.16
CA THR A 43 -15.56 24.52 -17.17
C THR A 43 -15.85 25.40 -15.95
N GLN A 44 -17.13 25.52 -15.54
CA GLN A 44 -17.53 26.27 -14.35
C GLN A 44 -16.98 25.65 -13.05
N GLN A 45 -16.98 24.33 -12.94
CA GLN A 45 -16.42 23.62 -11.78
C GLN A 45 -14.91 23.85 -11.64
N VAL A 46 -14.15 23.77 -12.74
CA VAL A 46 -12.70 24.05 -12.76
C VAL A 46 -12.42 25.50 -12.35
N ALA A 47 -13.13 26.48 -12.93
CA ALA A 47 -12.98 27.89 -12.58
C ALA A 47 -13.34 28.20 -11.12
N GLN A 48 -14.32 27.48 -10.55
CA GLN A 48 -14.69 27.61 -9.14
C GLN A 48 -13.60 27.04 -8.22
N ALA A 49 -13.02 25.88 -8.55
CA ALA A 49 -11.94 25.27 -7.78
C ALA A 49 -10.71 26.18 -7.68
N LEU A 50 -10.25 26.74 -8.80
CA LEU A 50 -9.14 27.70 -8.87
C LEU A 50 -9.40 28.95 -8.02
N ARG A 51 -10.61 29.53 -8.10
CA ARG A 51 -11.00 30.70 -7.29
C ARG A 51 -11.07 30.42 -5.79
N LEU A 52 -11.31 29.17 -5.38
CA LEU A 52 -11.33 28.76 -3.97
C LEU A 52 -9.91 28.55 -3.44
N GLN A 53 -9.02 27.93 -4.22
CA GLN A 53 -7.62 27.73 -3.86
C GLN A 53 -6.89 29.06 -3.63
N TYR A 54 -7.03 30.02 -4.55
CA TYR A 54 -6.44 31.36 -4.41
C TYR A 54 -6.94 32.13 -3.16
N LYS A 55 -8.18 31.88 -2.73
CA LYS A 55 -8.74 32.46 -1.49
C LYS A 55 -8.26 31.77 -0.21
N PHE A 56 -7.66 30.59 -0.31
CA PHE A 56 -7.14 29.83 0.81
C PHE A 56 -5.70 30.27 1.13
N GLU A 57 -4.85 30.37 0.10
CA GLU A 57 -3.47 30.87 0.20
C GLU A 57 -3.42 32.25 0.88
N LEU A 58 -4.31 33.17 0.49
CA LEU A 58 -4.47 34.51 1.07
C LEU A 58 -4.97 34.57 2.54
N LYS A 59 -5.25 33.44 3.19
CA LYS A 59 -5.76 33.36 4.57
C LYS A 59 -4.83 32.65 5.55
N GLU A 60 -3.92 31.80 5.06
CA GLU A 60 -3.00 31.04 5.90
C GLU A 60 -1.89 31.91 6.51
N GLU A 61 -1.47 33.00 5.84
CA GLU A 61 -0.43 33.95 6.30
C GLU A 61 -0.70 34.66 7.65
N LEU A 62 -1.86 34.46 8.30
CA LEU A 62 -2.36 35.33 9.38
C LEU A 62 -2.62 34.64 10.73
N LYS A 63 -2.30 33.36 10.95
CA LYS A 63 -2.87 32.58 12.08
C LYS A 63 -2.01 31.56 12.84
N GLU A 64 -0.69 31.69 12.89
CA GLU A 64 0.11 30.89 13.84
C GLU A 64 -0.06 31.36 15.30
N GLU A 65 -0.53 30.48 16.20
CA GLU A 65 0.07 30.12 17.52
C GLU A 65 -0.91 29.29 18.41
N TRP A 66 -0.35 28.59 19.41
CA TRP A 66 -0.95 27.87 20.56
C TRP A 66 -1.49 26.42 20.37
N ILE A 67 -0.80 25.46 21.00
CA ILE A 67 -1.20 24.04 21.17
C ILE A 67 -0.98 23.61 22.64
N ALA A 68 -1.86 22.76 23.19
CA ALA A 68 -1.72 22.09 24.48
C ALA A 68 -2.09 20.58 24.39
N PRO A 69 -1.65 19.69 25.32
CA PRO A 69 -1.32 18.30 24.95
C PRO A 69 -2.29 17.17 25.38
N ARG A 70 -2.26 16.10 24.57
CA ARG A 70 -2.41 14.65 24.86
C ARG A 70 -3.71 14.08 25.47
N ARG A 71 -4.29 13.12 24.73
CA ARG A 71 -4.79 11.83 25.26
C ARG A 71 -4.40 10.68 24.31
N LEU A 72 -4.15 9.50 24.87
CA LEU A 72 -4.07 8.24 24.13
C LEU A 72 -5.50 7.78 23.78
N ILE A 73 -5.71 7.22 22.58
CA ILE A 73 -6.98 6.63 22.16
C ILE A 73 -6.89 5.10 22.30
N ALA A 74 -7.98 4.50 22.78
CA ALA A 74 -8.10 3.06 22.94
C ALA A 74 -8.69 2.42 21.67
N VAL A 75 -8.20 1.23 21.32
CA VAL A 75 -8.81 0.40 20.27
C VAL A 75 -10.11 -0.19 20.80
N SER A 76 -11.25 0.18 20.20
CA SER A 76 -12.57 -0.40 20.49
C SER A 76 -12.87 -1.55 19.52
N ASP A 77 -13.19 -2.72 20.07
CA ASP A 77 -13.50 -3.94 19.32
C ASP A 77 -15.02 -4.21 19.37
N ASP A 78 -15.80 -3.39 18.65
CA ASP A 78 -17.27 -3.48 18.64
C ASP A 78 -17.80 -4.29 17.44
N SER A 79 -18.22 -5.52 17.73
CA SER A 79 -18.86 -6.44 16.78
C SER A 79 -20.26 -5.97 16.37
N PHE A 80 -20.34 -5.29 15.23
CA PHE A 80 -21.55 -4.60 14.74
C PHE A 80 -22.72 -5.53 14.35
N TRP A 81 -22.50 -6.83 14.14
CA TRP A 81 -23.57 -7.77 13.75
C TRP A 81 -24.22 -8.50 14.93
N SER A 82 -24.89 -7.74 15.82
CA SER A 82 -25.74 -8.34 16.86
C SER A 82 -27.00 -7.54 17.23
N LYS A 83 -27.88 -7.27 16.25
CA LYS A 83 -29.36 -7.19 16.44
C LYS A 83 -30.13 -6.95 15.12
N ALA A 84 -30.22 -7.98 14.29
CA ALA A 84 -31.31 -8.11 13.31
C ALA A 84 -31.67 -9.60 13.16
N GLY A 85 -32.93 -9.94 13.39
CA GLY A 85 -33.44 -11.31 13.31
C GLY A 85 -33.59 -11.85 11.86
N PRO A 86 -33.96 -13.13 11.70
CA PRO A 86 -33.78 -13.87 10.46
C PRO A 86 -34.87 -13.60 9.40
N LEU A 87 -34.84 -12.41 8.77
CA LEU A 87 -35.69 -12.08 7.61
C LEU A 87 -34.93 -11.48 6.41
N ALA A 88 -33.62 -11.24 6.52
CA ALA A 88 -32.79 -10.70 5.43
C ALA A 88 -32.14 -11.77 4.52
N MET A 89 -32.32 -13.07 4.81
CA MET A 89 -31.67 -14.18 4.09
C MET A 89 -32.54 -14.84 2.99
N ALA A 90 -33.60 -14.17 2.52
CA ALA A 90 -34.54 -14.72 1.54
C ALA A 90 -34.50 -14.06 0.15
N ALA A 91 -33.76 -12.96 -0.04
CA ALA A 91 -33.76 -12.18 -1.31
C ALA A 91 -32.51 -12.37 -2.19
N GLY A 92 -31.48 -13.09 -1.71
CA GLY A 92 -30.16 -13.17 -2.39
C GLY A 92 -29.89 -14.43 -3.22
N LEU A 93 -30.76 -15.45 -3.18
CA LEU A 93 -30.44 -16.80 -3.71
C LEU A 93 -31.28 -17.27 -4.91
N THR A 94 -32.25 -16.48 -5.39
CA THR A 94 -33.06 -16.84 -6.57
C THR A 94 -32.45 -16.41 -7.91
N LEU A 95 -31.46 -15.51 -7.92
CA LEU A 95 -30.88 -14.98 -9.17
C LEU A 95 -29.65 -15.76 -9.69
N LEU A 96 -28.98 -16.54 -8.83
CA LEU A 96 -27.78 -17.32 -9.21
C LEU A 96 -28.06 -18.77 -9.62
N ALA A 97 -29.30 -19.25 -9.48
CA ALA A 97 -29.70 -20.59 -9.94
C ALA A 97 -30.03 -20.64 -11.44
N LEU A 98 -30.37 -19.52 -12.08
CA LEU A 98 -30.80 -19.50 -13.49
C LEU A 98 -29.65 -19.44 -14.52
N ILE A 99 -28.46 -19.02 -14.12
CA ILE A 99 -27.31 -18.84 -15.03
C ILE A 99 -26.41 -20.09 -15.08
N GLY A 100 -26.42 -20.93 -14.03
CA GLY A 100 -25.67 -22.19 -14.00
C GLY A 100 -26.28 -23.33 -14.85
N ALA A 101 -27.56 -23.23 -15.22
CA ALA A 101 -28.30 -24.31 -15.87
C ALA A 101 -28.11 -24.43 -17.39
N LEU A 102 -27.38 -23.50 -18.03
CA LEU A 102 -27.23 -23.45 -19.50
C LEU A 102 -25.82 -23.82 -20.01
N ALA A 103 -24.89 -24.19 -19.12
CA ALA A 103 -23.48 -24.45 -19.46
C ALA A 103 -23.05 -25.93 -19.38
N LEU A 104 -23.97 -26.85 -19.03
CA LEU A 104 -23.67 -28.29 -18.86
C LEU A 104 -24.61 -29.19 -19.68
N ALA A 105 -24.63 -28.97 -20.99
CA ALA A 105 -25.40 -29.79 -21.95
C ALA A 105 -24.58 -30.33 -23.15
N THR A 106 -23.27 -30.06 -23.24
CA THR A 106 -22.41 -30.61 -24.33
C THR A 106 -20.96 -30.88 -23.90
N ASN A 107 -20.69 -31.97 -23.16
CA ASN A 107 -19.75 -32.99 -23.63
C ASN A 107 -19.75 -34.26 -22.74
N ARG A 108 -19.88 -35.42 -23.38
CA ARG A 108 -19.68 -36.76 -22.78
C ARG A 108 -18.55 -37.47 -23.53
N SER A 109 -17.56 -37.97 -22.78
CA SER A 109 -16.65 -39.14 -23.00
C SER A 109 -15.49 -38.96 -22.00
N GLY A 110 -15.10 -39.90 -21.12
CA GLY A 110 -14.99 -41.36 -21.24
C GLY A 110 -13.63 -41.70 -21.86
N SER A 111 -12.72 -42.53 -21.32
CA SER A 111 -12.64 -43.33 -20.07
C SER A 111 -11.12 -43.52 -19.73
N ALA A 112 -10.60 -44.25 -18.73
CA ALA A 112 -11.10 -45.26 -17.78
C ALA A 112 -10.23 -45.28 -16.47
N LEU A 113 -10.17 -46.41 -15.74
CA LEU A 113 -9.31 -46.63 -14.56
C LEU A 113 -7.95 -47.27 -14.90
N HIS A 114 -6.98 -47.13 -13.99
CA HIS A 114 -6.21 -48.30 -13.51
C HIS A 114 -5.85 -48.13 -12.02
N LEU A 115 -5.71 -49.26 -11.29
CA LEU A 115 -5.54 -49.37 -9.83
C LEU A 115 -4.39 -50.33 -9.48
N ALA A 116 -3.82 -50.17 -8.26
CA ALA A 116 -2.88 -51.06 -7.57
C ALA A 116 -1.43 -51.14 -8.15
N ASP A 117 -0.36 -51.52 -7.41
CA ASP A 117 -0.26 -51.95 -6.00
C ASP A 117 1.16 -51.72 -5.37
N SER A 118 1.21 -51.74 -4.03
CA SER A 118 2.24 -52.25 -3.09
C SER A 118 3.77 -52.03 -3.23
N SER A 119 4.38 -51.62 -2.10
CA SER A 119 5.71 -52.03 -1.55
C SER A 119 6.99 -51.53 -2.28
N SER A 120 8.19 -51.37 -1.69
CA SER A 120 8.81 -51.93 -0.47
C SER A 120 9.81 -50.97 0.22
N ARG A 121 10.32 -51.36 1.40
CA ARG A 121 11.36 -50.69 2.23
C ARG A 121 12.79 -50.76 1.64
N GLU A 122 13.65 -49.82 2.04
CA GLU A 122 15.01 -50.04 2.61
C GLU A 122 15.45 -48.75 3.35
N GLN A 123 15.59 -48.74 4.68
CA GLN A 123 16.81 -48.98 5.49
C GLN A 123 17.87 -47.84 5.51
N ALA A 124 18.00 -47.17 6.66
CA ALA A 124 19.26 -47.04 7.42
C ALA A 124 19.08 -46.23 8.73
N GLU A 125 19.20 -46.91 9.88
CA GLU A 125 19.48 -46.32 11.20
C GLU A 125 20.98 -45.93 11.26
N SER A 126 21.36 -44.72 11.69
CA SER A 126 21.56 -44.23 13.08
C SER A 126 23.01 -44.36 13.60
N GLY A 127 23.43 -43.37 14.40
CA GLY A 127 24.46 -43.56 15.44
C GLY A 127 25.84 -42.95 15.24
N ARG A 128 26.03 -41.69 15.67
CA ARG A 128 26.95 -41.38 16.79
C ARG A 128 26.82 -39.95 17.34
N PHE A 129 26.52 -39.89 18.64
CA PHE A 129 26.72 -38.77 19.58
C PHE A 129 28.24 -38.50 19.80
N SER A 130 28.75 -37.40 20.41
CA SER A 130 28.22 -36.38 21.34
C SER A 130 28.97 -35.04 21.18
N ALA A 131 28.40 -33.91 21.61
CA ALA A 131 28.95 -33.04 22.70
C ALA A 131 28.24 -31.67 22.82
N VAL A 132 27.33 -31.62 23.78
CA VAL A 132 26.87 -30.54 24.69
C VAL A 132 27.59 -29.17 24.71
N GLU A 133 26.77 -28.15 25.07
CA GLU A 133 27.06 -26.81 25.64
C GLU A 133 27.30 -25.61 24.69
N GLY A 134 26.55 -24.52 24.97
CA GLY A 134 26.59 -23.25 24.23
C GLY A 134 25.20 -22.63 24.02
N GLU A 135 24.58 -22.08 25.06
CA GLU A 135 23.45 -21.15 24.87
C GLU A 135 23.94 -19.87 24.21
N GLU A 136 23.49 -19.58 22.98
CA GLU A 136 23.51 -18.21 22.46
C GLU A 136 22.38 -18.01 21.44
N THR A 137 21.40 -17.16 21.78
CA THR A 137 20.26 -16.84 20.91
C THR A 137 20.65 -15.85 19.80
N THR A 138 21.48 -16.28 18.88
CA THR A 138 21.77 -15.54 17.64
C THR A 138 20.74 -15.90 16.56
N GLN A 139 19.77 -15.01 16.35
CA GLN A 139 18.93 -15.08 15.16
C GLN A 139 19.79 -14.78 13.93
N PHE A 140 20.02 -15.80 13.11
CA PHE A 140 20.76 -15.72 11.86
C PHE A 140 20.27 -14.55 11.00
N ALA A 141 21.19 -13.65 10.63
CA ALA A 141 20.98 -12.78 9.49
C ALA A 141 20.72 -13.65 8.24
N PRO A 142 19.84 -13.24 7.31
CA PRO A 142 19.60 -14.00 6.10
C PRO A 142 20.89 -14.12 5.29
N ASN A 143 21.36 -15.36 5.13
CA ASN A 143 22.51 -15.67 4.30
C ASN A 143 22.23 -15.21 2.85
N PRO A 144 23.01 -14.28 2.26
CA PRO A 144 22.69 -13.65 0.97
C PRO A 144 22.90 -14.56 -0.25
N SER A 145 23.14 -15.87 -0.05
CA SER A 145 23.43 -16.84 -1.12
C SER A 145 22.20 -17.66 -1.56
N ARG A 146 21.16 -16.97 -2.03
CA ARG A 146 20.24 -17.51 -3.04
C ARG A 146 20.06 -16.48 -4.16
N ASP A 147 20.93 -16.62 -5.14
CA ASP A 147 20.97 -15.81 -6.35
C ASP A 147 19.71 -16.05 -7.19
N PHE A 148 18.79 -15.09 -7.17
CA PHE A 148 17.68 -15.00 -8.10
C PHE A 148 18.06 -13.97 -9.16
N GLY A 149 18.65 -14.46 -10.25
CA GLY A 149 19.47 -13.67 -11.17
C GLY A 149 18.89 -12.33 -11.60
N ALA A 150 19.70 -11.28 -11.49
CA ALA A 150 19.36 -9.93 -11.90
C ALA A 150 19.23 -9.82 -13.42
N ALA A 151 17.99 -9.86 -13.92
CA ALA A 151 17.68 -9.50 -15.30
C ALA A 151 17.82 -7.97 -15.51
N PRO A 152 18.24 -7.49 -16.70
CA PRO A 152 18.29 -6.06 -16.98
C PRO A 152 16.90 -5.44 -16.94
N TYR A 153 16.79 -4.27 -16.29
CA TYR A 153 15.52 -3.66 -15.91
C TYR A 153 15.24 -2.38 -16.70
N ASN A 154 14.14 -2.37 -17.45
CA ASN A 154 13.60 -1.15 -18.04
C ASN A 154 12.73 -0.40 -17.01
N ASP A 155 12.93 0.91 -16.94
CA ASP A 155 12.16 1.82 -16.10
C ASP A 155 10.80 2.14 -16.75
N VAL A 156 9.70 2.01 -16.00
CA VAL A 156 8.33 2.31 -16.45
C VAL A 156 7.72 3.44 -15.61
N GLY A 157 8.54 4.12 -14.80
CA GLY A 157 8.12 5.21 -13.93
C GLY A 157 7.48 4.76 -12.61
N GLU A 158 7.37 5.72 -11.70
CA GLU A 158 6.84 5.53 -10.35
C GLU A 158 5.30 5.32 -10.37
N HIS A 159 4.76 4.59 -9.40
CA HIS A 159 3.29 4.46 -9.28
C HIS A 159 2.62 5.84 -9.17
N PRO A 160 1.66 6.17 -10.06
CA PRO A 160 0.94 7.41 -10.00
C PRO A 160 -0.13 7.39 -8.90
N PHE A 161 -0.64 8.57 -8.55
CA PHE A 161 -1.87 8.65 -7.78
C PHE A 161 -3.05 8.06 -8.57
N VAL A 162 -3.83 7.21 -7.92
CA VAL A 162 -5.06 6.60 -8.42
C VAL A 162 -6.24 7.26 -7.73
N SER A 163 -7.21 7.72 -8.51
CA SER A 163 -8.43 8.34 -7.97
C SER A 163 -9.37 7.29 -7.38
N VAL A 164 -9.79 7.48 -6.12
CA VAL A 164 -10.63 6.53 -5.39
C VAL A 164 -12.04 6.44 -5.99
N SER A 165 -12.54 7.52 -6.59
CA SER A 165 -13.85 7.54 -7.24
C SER A 165 -13.89 6.70 -8.53
N SER A 166 -12.74 6.47 -9.19
CA SER A 166 -12.63 5.61 -10.37
C SER A 166 -12.18 4.19 -10.05
N ASN A 167 -11.26 4.04 -9.09
CA ASN A 167 -10.82 2.75 -8.58
C ASN A 167 -10.55 2.85 -7.07
N PRO A 168 -11.47 2.41 -6.20
CA PRO A 168 -11.29 2.50 -4.75
C PRO A 168 -10.39 1.37 -4.19
N ARG A 169 -9.84 0.48 -5.03
CA ARG A 169 -9.16 -0.74 -4.58
C ARG A 169 -7.69 -0.82 -4.99
N SER A 170 -6.84 -1.08 -4.00
CA SER A 170 -5.42 -1.37 -4.17
C SER A 170 -5.06 -2.76 -3.66
N SER A 171 -3.99 -3.34 -4.18
CA SER A 171 -3.40 -4.57 -3.64
C SER A 171 -1.94 -4.69 -4.02
N PHE A 172 -1.11 -5.22 -3.13
CA PHE A 172 0.33 -5.38 -3.34
C PHE A 172 0.79 -6.81 -3.02
N PRO A 173 1.88 -7.29 -3.64
CA PRO A 173 2.47 -8.58 -3.30
C PRO A 173 3.10 -8.53 -1.90
N ILE A 174 2.80 -9.53 -1.06
CA ILE A 174 3.31 -9.60 0.32
C ILE A 174 4.77 -10.06 0.37
N VAL A 175 5.24 -10.82 -0.61
CA VAL A 175 6.63 -11.28 -0.70
C VAL A 175 7.49 -10.20 -1.34
N VAL A 176 8.34 -9.56 -0.53
CA VAL A 176 9.25 -8.48 -0.94
C VAL A 176 10.70 -8.90 -0.69
N THR A 177 11.60 -8.60 -1.63
CA THR A 177 13.05 -8.80 -1.50
C THR A 177 13.71 -7.59 -0.82
N SER A 178 14.94 -7.75 -0.31
CA SER A 178 15.69 -6.67 0.36
C SER A 178 16.94 -6.21 -0.41
N ALA A 179 17.13 -6.69 -1.64
CA ALA A 179 18.37 -6.55 -2.42
C ALA A 179 18.77 -5.10 -2.70
N SER A 180 17.82 -4.23 -3.07
CA SER A 180 18.10 -2.84 -3.41
C SER A 180 18.77 -2.05 -2.28
N TYR A 181 18.47 -2.36 -1.01
CA TYR A 181 19.16 -1.71 0.12
C TYR A 181 20.66 -2.01 0.12
N SER A 182 21.03 -3.27 -0.14
CA SER A 182 22.44 -3.69 -0.22
C SER A 182 23.18 -3.02 -1.39
N GLU A 183 22.52 -2.85 -2.54
CA GLU A 183 23.07 -2.13 -3.71
C GLU A 183 23.28 -0.64 -3.41
N VAL A 184 22.30 0.02 -2.77
CA VAL A 184 22.39 1.42 -2.34
C VAL A 184 23.50 1.60 -1.29
N LEU A 185 23.56 0.70 -0.31
CA LEU A 185 24.61 0.65 0.71
C LEU A 185 26.01 0.50 0.09
N GLN A 186 26.17 -0.42 -0.86
CA GLN A 186 27.43 -0.64 -1.57
C GLN A 186 27.85 0.59 -2.38
N SER A 187 26.93 1.18 -3.15
CA SER A 187 27.19 2.34 -4.02
C SER A 187 27.70 3.54 -3.22
N ILE A 188 26.99 3.92 -2.15
CA ILE A 188 27.35 5.07 -1.33
C ILE A 188 28.64 4.81 -0.53
N ASN A 189 28.89 3.57 -0.10
CA ASN A 189 30.16 3.21 0.52
C ASN A 189 31.35 3.25 -0.47
N ALA A 190 31.11 3.04 -1.77
CA ALA A 190 32.09 3.25 -2.84
C ALA A 190 32.26 4.73 -3.23
N GLY A 191 31.57 5.67 -2.57
CA GLY A 191 31.69 7.10 -2.82
C GLY A 191 30.89 7.61 -4.02
N ILE A 192 29.91 6.85 -4.51
CA ILE A 192 29.03 7.25 -5.63
C ILE A 192 27.55 7.14 -5.24
N LEU A 193 26.70 7.96 -5.86
CA LEU A 193 25.26 7.78 -5.71
C LEU A 193 24.79 6.59 -6.57
N PRO A 194 23.84 5.78 -6.09
CA PRO A 194 23.29 4.67 -6.88
C PRO A 194 22.56 5.21 -8.12
N PRO A 195 22.53 4.46 -9.24
CA PRO A 195 21.67 4.78 -10.37
C PRO A 195 20.21 4.88 -9.95
N LYS A 196 19.48 5.89 -10.42
CA LYS A 196 18.08 6.16 -10.01
C LYS A 196 17.18 4.91 -10.13
N ASN A 197 17.37 4.12 -11.19
CA ASN A 197 16.57 2.95 -11.49
C ASN A 197 16.91 1.69 -10.67
N THR A 198 17.99 1.66 -9.86
CA THR A 198 18.28 0.52 -8.95
C THR A 198 17.62 0.69 -7.58
N VAL A 199 17.23 1.92 -7.22
CA VAL A 199 16.54 2.25 -5.97
C VAL A 199 15.11 1.70 -5.99
N ARG A 200 14.79 0.80 -5.07
CA ARG A 200 13.47 0.19 -4.91
C ARG A 200 12.97 0.42 -3.50
N ILE A 201 12.11 1.41 -3.34
CA ILE A 201 11.69 1.94 -2.04
C ILE A 201 11.09 0.83 -1.15
N GLU A 202 10.26 -0.04 -1.71
CA GLU A 202 9.63 -1.14 -0.97
C GLU A 202 10.66 -2.16 -0.46
N GLN A 203 11.74 -2.39 -1.21
CA GLN A 203 12.81 -3.30 -0.80
C GLN A 203 13.72 -2.67 0.26
N MET A 204 13.92 -1.35 0.19
CA MET A 204 14.65 -0.59 1.20
C MET A 204 13.90 -0.57 2.53
N ILE A 205 12.59 -0.33 2.51
CA ILE A 205 11.73 -0.41 3.70
C ILE A 205 11.81 -1.81 4.30
N ASN A 206 11.61 -2.86 3.50
CA ASN A 206 11.57 -4.25 3.97
C ASN A 206 12.95 -4.90 4.21
N TYR A 207 14.04 -4.13 4.13
CA TYR A 207 15.33 -4.55 4.69
C TYR A 207 15.33 -4.51 6.22
N PHE A 208 14.52 -3.65 6.84
CA PHE A 208 14.54 -3.41 8.28
C PHE A 208 13.45 -4.18 9.03
N ASN A 209 13.79 -4.58 10.25
CA ASN A 209 12.83 -5.13 11.20
C ASN A 209 11.97 -3.99 11.81
N TYR A 210 10.68 -4.28 12.01
CA TYR A 210 9.71 -3.41 12.68
C TYR A 210 8.97 -4.19 13.75
N ASP A 211 8.73 -3.58 14.91
CA ASP A 211 8.13 -4.26 16.06
C ASP A 211 6.61 -4.13 16.08
N TYR A 212 5.97 -4.75 15.09
CA TYR A 212 4.52 -4.89 15.09
C TYR A 212 4.05 -5.79 16.24
N PRO A 213 2.87 -5.54 16.83
CA PRO A 213 2.18 -6.51 17.68
C PRO A 213 2.10 -7.89 17.04
N GLY A 214 2.23 -8.96 17.84
CA GLY A 214 2.01 -10.32 17.37
C GLY A 214 0.52 -10.58 17.04
N PRO A 215 0.20 -11.61 16.24
CA PRO A 215 -1.19 -12.04 16.06
C PRO A 215 -1.85 -12.47 17.39
N PRO A 216 -3.18 -12.31 17.50
CA PRO A 216 -4.02 -13.09 18.41
C PRO A 216 -3.74 -14.60 18.31
N ALA A 217 -4.02 -15.36 19.38
CA ALA A 217 -3.64 -16.77 19.46
C ALA A 217 -4.23 -17.66 18.35
N ASP A 218 -5.43 -17.30 17.88
CA ASP A 218 -6.25 -17.94 16.86
C ASP A 218 -5.99 -17.42 15.43
N GLU A 219 -5.36 -16.27 15.26
CA GLU A 219 -4.98 -15.73 13.95
C GLU A 219 -3.56 -16.17 13.53
N PRO A 220 -3.28 -16.41 12.23
CA PRO A 220 -1.92 -16.61 11.73
C PRO A 220 -1.14 -15.31 11.52
N PHE A 221 -1.80 -14.15 11.45
CA PHE A 221 -1.20 -12.85 11.15
C PHE A 221 -1.84 -11.71 11.95
N SER A 222 -1.05 -10.74 12.42
CA SER A 222 -1.56 -9.41 12.76
C SER A 222 -1.49 -8.50 11.54
N VAL A 223 -2.55 -7.72 11.33
CA VAL A 223 -2.59 -6.62 10.36
C VAL A 223 -2.66 -5.33 11.16
N ASN A 224 -1.64 -4.49 11.03
CA ASN A 224 -1.44 -3.27 11.79
C ASN A 224 -1.49 -2.10 10.81
N VAL A 225 -2.29 -1.07 11.08
CA VAL A 225 -2.42 0.09 10.20
C VAL A 225 -2.34 1.37 11.00
N ASP A 226 -1.49 2.29 10.57
CA ASP A 226 -1.33 3.62 11.14
C ASP A 226 -1.60 4.67 10.07
N VAL A 227 -2.21 5.81 10.42
CA VAL A 227 -2.41 6.95 9.50
C VAL A 227 -2.04 8.26 10.19
N VAL A 228 -1.11 9.01 9.59
CA VAL A 228 -0.55 10.27 10.14
C VAL A 228 -0.48 11.35 9.05
N SER A 229 -0.16 12.60 9.37
CA SER A 229 0.18 13.60 8.32
C SER A 229 1.40 13.12 7.52
N CYS A 230 1.46 13.46 6.23
CA CYS A 230 2.59 13.05 5.39
C CYS A 230 3.76 14.04 5.56
N PRO A 231 5.00 13.56 5.84
CA PRO A 231 6.09 14.45 6.24
C PRO A 231 6.72 15.26 5.09
N TRP A 232 6.51 14.86 3.83
CA TRP A 232 6.97 15.58 2.64
C TRP A 232 5.86 16.38 1.93
N GLU A 233 4.59 16.19 2.31
CA GLU A 233 3.44 16.94 1.79
C GLU A 233 2.34 16.99 2.86
N GLN A 234 2.28 18.07 3.64
CA GLN A 234 1.43 18.13 4.85
C GLN A 234 -0.08 18.08 4.57
N SER A 235 -0.51 18.42 3.34
CA SER A 235 -1.91 18.29 2.93
C SER A 235 -2.33 16.82 2.71
N HIS A 236 -1.36 15.91 2.54
CA HIS A 236 -1.56 14.48 2.36
C HIS A 236 -1.40 13.71 3.66
N ARG A 237 -1.90 12.47 3.67
CA ARG A 237 -1.77 11.53 4.79
C ARG A 237 -0.84 10.38 4.41
N LEU A 238 0.06 10.00 5.31
CA LEU A 238 0.87 8.81 5.19
C LEU A 238 0.19 7.67 5.96
N MET A 239 -0.19 6.62 5.25
CA MET A 239 -0.61 5.36 5.85
C MET A 239 0.53 4.35 5.82
N ARG A 240 0.71 3.62 6.91
CA ARG A 240 1.55 2.40 6.97
C ARG A 240 0.67 1.19 7.20
N ILE A 241 0.98 0.10 6.49
CA ILE A 241 0.41 -1.22 6.73
C ILE A 241 1.55 -2.18 7.08
N GLY A 242 1.46 -2.81 8.24
CA GLY A 242 2.41 -3.77 8.76
C GLY A 242 1.77 -5.13 9.01
N LEU A 243 2.27 -6.16 8.34
CA LEU A 243 1.90 -7.56 8.57
C LEU A 243 2.94 -8.23 9.47
N LYS A 244 2.52 -9.03 10.45
CA LYS A 244 3.42 -9.93 11.20
C LYS A 244 2.80 -11.31 11.37
N GLY A 245 3.48 -12.32 10.81
CA GLY A 245 3.11 -13.72 10.96
C GLY A 245 3.38 -14.26 12.36
N ARG A 246 2.59 -15.25 12.80
CA ARG A 246 2.87 -15.98 14.05
C ARG A 246 4.26 -16.59 14.01
N LYS A 247 4.99 -16.57 15.13
CA LYS A 247 6.24 -17.31 15.27
C LYS A 247 5.96 -18.81 15.27
N ALA A 248 6.94 -19.61 14.85
CA ALA A 248 6.85 -21.06 14.95
C ALA A 248 6.82 -21.48 16.43
N SER A 249 6.07 -22.52 16.76
CA SER A 249 6.29 -23.26 18.00
C SER A 249 7.61 -24.02 17.90
N SER A 250 8.34 -24.12 19.00
CA SER A 250 9.68 -24.73 19.08
C SER A 250 9.74 -26.21 18.67
N ASP A 251 8.59 -26.88 18.57
CA ASP A 251 8.52 -28.34 18.69
C ASP A 251 8.28 -29.07 17.35
N VAL A 252 8.29 -28.38 16.21
CA VAL A 252 7.84 -28.93 14.92
C VAL A 252 8.91 -28.84 13.83
N HIS A 253 9.31 -30.00 13.28
CA HIS A 253 10.26 -30.15 12.16
C HIS A 253 9.63 -29.94 10.76
N SER A 254 8.31 -29.78 10.67
CA SER A 254 7.62 -29.46 9.42
C SER A 254 7.92 -28.02 8.97
N ALA A 255 7.96 -27.79 7.65
CA ALA A 255 8.34 -26.51 7.08
C ALA A 255 7.59 -25.33 7.71
N ASN A 256 8.33 -24.28 8.08
CA ASN A 256 7.86 -23.06 8.77
C ASN A 256 6.80 -22.22 8.02
N ILE A 257 6.11 -22.75 7.02
CA ILE A 257 5.09 -22.03 6.25
C ILE A 257 3.81 -21.95 7.09
N ILE A 258 3.32 -20.73 7.35
CA ILE A 258 2.10 -20.46 8.13
C ILE A 258 0.89 -20.10 7.25
N ALA A 259 1.12 -19.72 5.98
CA ALA A 259 0.06 -19.54 4.99
C ALA A 259 0.56 -19.63 3.55
N ARG A 260 -0.39 -19.78 2.62
CA ARG A 260 -0.24 -19.90 1.16
C ARG A 260 -1.13 -18.87 0.45
N ASP A 261 -0.85 -18.59 -0.82
CA ASP A 261 -1.59 -17.61 -1.66
C ASP A 261 -1.97 -16.30 -0.93
N THR A 262 -1.05 -15.74 -0.15
CA THR A 262 -1.35 -14.59 0.72
C THR A 262 -1.37 -13.29 -0.09
N LYS A 263 -2.50 -12.57 -0.04
CA LYS A 263 -2.71 -11.27 -0.69
C LYS A 263 -3.36 -10.30 0.29
N ILE A 264 -3.04 -9.02 0.17
CA ILE A 264 -3.75 -7.95 0.87
C ILE A 264 -4.44 -7.04 -0.13
N ASP A 265 -5.72 -6.77 0.11
CA ASP A 265 -6.54 -5.83 -0.65
C ASP A 265 -6.97 -4.69 0.27
N ILE A 266 -6.83 -3.46 -0.21
CA ILE A 266 -7.22 -2.22 0.48
C ILE A 266 -8.38 -1.60 -0.27
N GLU A 267 -9.45 -1.27 0.43
CA GLU A 267 -10.62 -0.57 -0.12
C GLU A 267 -10.79 0.79 0.58
N PHE A 268 -10.61 1.88 -0.18
CA PHE A 268 -10.64 3.25 0.32
C PHE A 268 -12.06 3.83 0.26
N ASN A 269 -12.42 4.63 1.26
CA ASN A 269 -13.70 5.33 1.28
C ASN A 269 -13.66 6.59 0.37
N PRO A 270 -14.43 6.65 -0.74
CA PRO A 270 -14.42 7.78 -1.68
C PRO A 270 -14.93 9.10 -1.08
N VAL A 271 -15.63 9.07 0.06
CA VAL A 271 -16.07 10.28 0.77
C VAL A 271 -14.93 10.90 1.59
N ARG A 272 -13.89 10.10 1.92
CA ARG A 272 -12.79 10.51 2.81
C ARG A 272 -11.44 10.63 2.10
N VAL A 273 -11.20 9.79 1.09
CA VAL A 273 -9.95 9.77 0.30
C VAL A 273 -10.29 10.06 -1.17
N GLY A 274 -9.69 11.10 -1.74
CA GLY A 274 -9.87 11.47 -3.14
C GLY A 274 -8.93 10.72 -4.08
N SER A 275 -7.70 10.44 -3.64
CA SER A 275 -6.71 9.66 -4.39
C SER A 275 -5.71 8.98 -3.44
N TYR A 276 -5.05 7.90 -3.90
CA TYR A 276 -3.99 7.22 -3.17
C TYR A 276 -2.82 6.85 -4.09
N ARG A 277 -1.64 6.65 -3.51
CA ARG A 277 -0.43 6.17 -4.17
C ARG A 277 0.23 5.11 -3.29
N LEU A 278 0.53 3.93 -3.84
CA LEU A 278 1.41 2.96 -3.18
C LEU A 278 2.86 3.43 -3.38
N ILE A 279 3.64 3.50 -2.31
CA ILE A 279 5.02 4.00 -2.38
C ILE A 279 5.97 2.84 -2.66
N GLY A 280 6.74 2.94 -3.76
CA GLY A 280 7.51 1.83 -4.31
C GLY A 280 6.61 0.80 -5.00
N TYR A 281 7.10 -0.44 -5.14
CA TYR A 281 6.48 -1.52 -5.91
C TYR A 281 6.37 -1.24 -7.42
N ASP A 282 7.16 -0.28 -7.92
CA ASP A 282 7.04 0.28 -9.27
C ASP A 282 7.09 -0.79 -10.37
N ARG A 283 6.20 -0.65 -11.37
CA ARG A 283 6.10 -1.62 -12.45
C ARG A 283 7.40 -1.61 -13.24
N ARG A 284 7.92 -2.79 -13.54
CA ARG A 284 8.96 -2.97 -14.56
C ARG A 284 8.42 -3.84 -15.67
N SER A 285 8.59 -3.42 -16.91
CA SER A 285 8.39 -4.29 -18.06
C SER A 285 9.59 -5.22 -18.15
N VAL A 286 9.37 -6.50 -17.84
CA VAL A 286 10.35 -7.54 -18.19
C VAL A 286 10.31 -7.64 -19.72
N GLN A 287 11.42 -7.29 -20.37
CA GLN A 287 11.50 -7.31 -21.83
C GLN A 287 11.48 -8.76 -22.34
N GLY A 288 10.31 -9.24 -22.76
CA GLY A 288 10.14 -10.53 -23.43
C GLY A 288 9.13 -11.52 -22.81
N GLU A 289 8.44 -11.21 -21.71
CA GLU A 289 7.37 -12.10 -21.22
C GLU A 289 6.04 -11.86 -21.93
N ASN A 290 5.65 -12.80 -22.79
CA ASN A 290 4.25 -13.05 -23.14
C ASN A 290 3.45 -13.20 -21.85
N SER A 291 2.37 -12.44 -21.69
CA SER A 291 1.53 -12.38 -20.49
C SER A 291 0.63 -13.62 -20.26
N ASN A 292 1.10 -14.80 -20.65
CA ASN A 292 0.45 -16.10 -20.50
C ASN A 292 1.29 -17.05 -19.61
N ARG A 293 1.69 -16.57 -18.44
CA ARG A 293 2.08 -17.43 -17.32
C ARG A 293 1.03 -17.36 -16.21
N GLU A 294 -0.12 -17.96 -16.50
CA GLU A 294 -0.88 -18.64 -15.44
C GLU A 294 0.08 -19.59 -14.73
N GLY A 295 0.28 -19.35 -13.44
CA GLY A 295 1.41 -19.90 -12.71
C GLY A 295 1.95 -18.93 -11.67
N ALA A 296 1.05 -18.25 -10.95
CA ALA A 296 1.42 -17.66 -9.66
C ALA A 296 1.96 -18.81 -8.80
N ARG A 297 3.28 -18.89 -8.66
CA ARG A 297 3.91 -19.87 -7.77
C ARG A 297 3.37 -19.59 -6.36
N ASP A 298 2.83 -20.62 -5.73
CA ASP A 298 2.37 -20.54 -4.35
C ASP A 298 3.57 -20.34 -3.42
N HIS A 299 3.86 -19.07 -3.13
CA HIS A 299 4.91 -18.67 -2.22
C HIS A 299 4.38 -18.73 -0.79
N GLY A 300 4.69 -19.83 -0.10
CA GLY A 300 4.36 -19.98 1.32
C GLY A 300 5.03 -18.91 2.18
N ILE A 301 4.24 -18.23 3.01
CA ILE A 301 4.72 -17.24 3.97
C ILE A 301 5.29 -17.94 5.20
N ALA A 302 6.53 -17.62 5.56
CA ALA A 302 7.20 -18.22 6.72
C ALA A 302 6.72 -17.67 8.07
N ALA A 303 6.87 -18.46 9.12
CA ALA A 303 6.59 -18.09 10.49
C ALA A 303 7.45 -16.89 10.91
N GLY A 304 6.84 -15.92 11.59
CA GLY A 304 7.49 -14.66 11.98
C GLY A 304 7.77 -13.68 10.83
N TYR A 305 7.36 -13.98 9.59
CA TYR A 305 7.55 -13.07 8.45
C TYR A 305 6.87 -11.72 8.70
N THR A 306 7.56 -10.63 8.35
CA THR A 306 7.04 -9.28 8.40
C THR A 306 7.15 -8.60 7.04
N VAL A 307 6.11 -7.85 6.66
CA VAL A 307 6.17 -6.93 5.52
C VAL A 307 5.53 -5.60 5.91
N THR A 308 6.11 -4.52 5.38
CA THR A 308 5.65 -3.14 5.54
C THR A 308 5.38 -2.55 4.16
N ALA A 309 4.23 -1.90 4.00
CA ALA A 309 3.92 -1.06 2.85
C ALA A 309 3.51 0.34 3.33
N LEU A 310 3.81 1.34 2.52
CA LEU A 310 3.41 2.73 2.76
C LEU A 310 2.52 3.21 1.61
N TYR A 311 1.51 3.99 1.96
CA TYR A 311 0.62 4.66 1.03
C TYR A 311 0.59 6.16 1.34
N GLU A 312 0.59 6.97 0.29
CA GLU A 312 0.29 8.39 0.38
C GLU A 312 -1.16 8.61 -0.07
N LEU A 313 -1.96 9.28 0.76
CA LEU A 313 -3.39 9.47 0.56
C LEU A 313 -3.70 10.97 0.47
N VAL A 314 -4.42 11.36 -0.58
CA VAL A 314 -4.98 12.71 -0.74
C VAL A 314 -6.37 12.71 -0.12
N PRO A 315 -6.61 13.38 1.02
CA PRO A 315 -7.93 13.43 1.64
C PRO A 315 -8.92 14.26 0.82
N VAL A 316 -10.21 13.95 0.92
CA VAL A 316 -11.27 14.85 0.43
C VAL A 316 -11.37 16.06 1.36
N ALA A 317 -11.54 17.25 0.80
CA ALA A 317 -11.62 18.49 1.56
C ALA A 317 -12.75 18.45 2.61
N GLN A 318 -12.37 18.61 3.89
CA GLN A 318 -13.27 18.48 5.05
C GLN A 318 -14.46 19.44 5.06
N GLN A 319 -14.46 20.48 4.22
CA GLN A 319 -15.54 21.47 4.12
C GLN A 319 -16.90 20.86 3.73
N PHE A 320 -16.91 19.65 3.18
CA PHE A 320 -18.11 18.89 2.82
C PHE A 320 -18.44 17.73 3.78
N ILE A 321 -17.62 17.50 4.81
CA ILE A 321 -17.80 16.41 5.78
C ILE A 321 -18.34 17.02 7.07
N THR A 322 -19.62 16.80 7.36
CA THR A 322 -20.18 17.10 8.69
C THR A 322 -19.39 16.34 9.75
N ARG A 323 -18.88 17.04 10.77
CA ARG A 323 -18.05 16.51 11.89
C ARG A 323 -18.72 15.45 12.78
N GLN A 324 -19.89 14.94 12.39
CA GLN A 324 -20.60 13.89 13.11
C GLN A 324 -20.21 12.53 12.50
N GLU A 325 -19.71 11.66 13.37
CA GLU A 325 -19.24 10.28 13.14
C GLU A 325 -17.81 10.13 12.59
N ALA A 326 -17.03 9.28 13.27
CA ALA A 326 -15.70 8.85 12.89
C ALA A 326 -15.79 7.83 11.74
N GLN A 327 -16.11 8.32 10.54
CA GLN A 327 -16.24 7.44 9.37
C GLN A 327 -14.91 6.77 9.03
N THR A 328 -14.98 5.48 8.69
CA THR A 328 -13.87 4.66 8.19
C THR A 328 -13.19 5.33 6.99
N LEU A 329 -11.87 5.45 7.03
CA LEU A 329 -11.02 5.91 5.94
C LEU A 329 -10.86 4.83 4.86
N LEU A 330 -10.68 3.58 5.30
CA LEU A 330 -10.46 2.39 4.46
C LEU A 330 -10.65 1.10 5.26
N SER A 331 -10.84 -0.02 4.55
CA SER A 331 -10.67 -1.36 5.10
C SER A 331 -9.45 -2.06 4.47
N ALA A 332 -8.64 -2.70 5.32
CA ALA A 332 -7.52 -3.53 4.91
C ALA A 332 -7.88 -5.01 5.12
N LYS A 333 -7.95 -5.77 4.03
CA LYS A 333 -8.35 -7.19 4.03
C LYS A 333 -7.20 -8.07 3.58
N LEU A 334 -6.60 -8.78 4.52
CA LEU A 334 -5.67 -9.88 4.24
C LEU A 334 -6.49 -11.12 3.86
N ARG A 335 -6.12 -11.77 2.74
CA ARG A 335 -6.65 -13.07 2.31
C ARG A 335 -5.51 -14.07 2.22
N PHE A 336 -5.74 -15.30 2.65
CA PHE A 336 -4.71 -16.35 2.67
C PHE A 336 -5.34 -17.74 2.68
N LYS A 337 -4.57 -18.77 2.33
CA LYS A 337 -4.93 -20.19 2.51
C LYS A 337 -4.08 -20.81 3.60
N LYS A 338 -4.64 -21.80 4.32
CA LYS A 338 -3.87 -22.60 5.29
C LYS A 338 -2.81 -23.47 4.55
N PRO A 339 -1.61 -23.70 5.12
CA PRO A 339 -0.54 -24.46 4.49
C PRO A 339 -0.95 -25.89 4.09
N ASP A 340 -1.70 -26.54 4.98
CA ASP A 340 -2.16 -27.93 4.87
C ASP A 340 -3.69 -28.02 4.68
N GLY A 341 -4.30 -26.91 4.23
CA GLY A 341 -5.74 -26.84 4.01
C GLY A 341 -6.19 -27.43 2.67
N ASN A 342 -7.49 -27.67 2.54
CA ASN A 342 -8.17 -28.05 1.28
C ASN A 342 -8.18 -26.95 0.19
N GLY A 343 -7.38 -25.89 0.34
CA GLY A 343 -7.38 -24.70 -0.53
C GLY A 343 -8.39 -23.61 -0.15
N GLU A 344 -9.15 -23.76 0.93
CA GLU A 344 -10.08 -22.72 1.44
C GLU A 344 -9.35 -21.40 1.73
N VAL A 345 -9.95 -20.31 1.26
CA VAL A 345 -9.46 -18.94 1.48
C VAL A 345 -10.07 -18.36 2.74
N GLN A 346 -9.24 -18.02 3.70
CA GLN A 346 -9.59 -17.29 4.91
C GLN A 346 -9.24 -15.80 4.74
N SER A 347 -9.82 -14.94 5.58
CA SER A 347 -9.49 -13.51 5.59
C SER A 347 -9.52 -12.87 6.96
N ILE A 348 -8.61 -11.94 7.18
CA ILE A 348 -8.55 -11.02 8.33
C ILE A 348 -8.81 -9.62 7.80
N GLU A 349 -9.76 -8.89 8.39
CA GLU A 349 -10.15 -7.55 7.95
C GLU A 349 -10.01 -6.54 9.10
N ARG A 350 -9.51 -5.35 8.78
CA ARG A 350 -9.33 -4.24 9.72
C ARG A 350 -9.88 -2.96 9.09
N SER A 351 -10.91 -2.39 9.72
CA SER A 351 -11.42 -1.05 9.41
C SER A 351 -10.56 0.00 10.09
N VAL A 352 -10.20 1.05 9.36
CA VAL A 352 -9.25 2.07 9.82
C VAL A 352 -9.91 3.43 9.75
N THR A 353 -9.97 4.14 10.88
CA THR A 353 -10.38 5.56 10.95
C THR A 353 -9.16 6.47 10.79
N ASP A 354 -9.41 7.78 10.77
CA ASP A 354 -8.36 8.78 10.68
C ASP A 354 -8.62 9.91 11.68
N ASP A 355 -7.76 9.93 12.71
CA ASP A 355 -7.83 10.85 13.85
C ASP A 355 -6.95 12.10 13.66
N TRP A 356 -6.39 12.31 12.46
CA TRP A 356 -5.57 13.48 12.11
C TRP A 356 -4.32 13.66 12.99
N VAL A 357 -3.69 12.53 13.33
CA VAL A 357 -2.44 12.48 14.09
C VAL A 357 -1.30 13.08 13.28
N ASP A 358 -0.56 14.00 13.89
CA ASP A 358 0.63 14.61 13.29
C ASP A 358 1.81 13.63 13.20
N PHE A 359 2.59 13.70 12.13
CA PHE A 359 3.77 12.87 11.90
C PHE A 359 4.82 12.93 13.02
N ALA A 360 5.01 14.08 13.67
CA ALA A 360 5.91 14.20 14.81
C ALA A 360 5.44 13.38 16.03
N GLN A 361 4.17 12.96 16.07
CA GLN A 361 3.60 12.07 17.08
C GLN A 361 3.52 10.60 16.62
N ALA A 362 3.92 10.29 15.37
CA ALA A 362 3.93 8.94 14.83
C ALA A 362 4.79 7.96 15.63
N HIS A 363 4.43 6.68 15.59
CA HIS A 363 5.23 5.60 16.17
C HIS A 363 6.67 5.62 15.63
N PRO A 364 7.72 5.36 16.43
CA PRO A 364 9.12 5.42 15.97
C PRO A 364 9.39 4.61 14.70
N ASP A 365 8.80 3.41 14.59
CA ASP A 365 8.93 2.59 13.38
C ASP A 365 8.29 3.19 12.13
N LEU A 366 7.21 3.96 12.27
CA LEU A 366 6.62 4.70 11.15
C LEU A 366 7.53 5.86 10.74
N LYS A 367 8.09 6.60 11.70
CA LYS A 367 9.09 7.63 11.41
C LYS A 367 10.29 7.06 10.67
N PHE A 368 10.77 5.89 11.09
CA PHE A 368 11.89 5.22 10.42
C PHE A 368 11.52 4.72 9.01
N ALA A 369 10.37 4.06 8.84
CA ALA A 369 9.92 3.60 7.52
C ALA A 369 9.73 4.76 6.53
N ALA A 370 9.14 5.87 6.99
CA ALA A 370 8.99 7.09 6.21
C ALA A 370 10.34 7.72 5.84
N ALA A 371 11.31 7.76 6.76
CA ALA A 371 12.66 8.24 6.47
C ALA A 371 13.37 7.40 5.39
N VAL A 372 13.22 6.07 5.44
CA VAL A 372 13.75 5.16 4.39
C VAL A 372 13.05 5.40 3.05
N ALA A 373 11.73 5.63 3.05
CA ALA A 373 10.96 5.93 1.86
C ALA A 373 11.34 7.28 1.21
N GLU A 374 11.40 8.33 2.03
CA GLU A 374 11.83 9.68 1.63
C GLU A 374 13.27 9.66 1.11
N PHE A 375 14.18 8.91 1.74
CA PHE A 375 15.53 8.71 1.23
C PHE A 375 15.55 8.05 -0.14
N GLY A 376 14.78 6.98 -0.33
CA GLY A 376 14.63 6.32 -1.63
C GLY A 376 14.12 7.29 -2.70
N MET A 377 13.05 8.03 -2.41
CA MET A 377 12.51 9.08 -3.29
C MET A 377 13.54 10.17 -3.63
N ILE A 378 14.41 10.56 -2.69
CA ILE A 378 15.48 11.52 -2.93
C ILE A 378 16.62 10.93 -3.78
N LEU A 379 16.87 9.61 -3.71
CA LEU A 379 17.89 8.93 -4.51
C LEU A 379 17.42 8.66 -5.95
N CYS A 380 16.18 8.19 -6.16
CA CYS A 380 15.60 8.04 -7.50
C CYS A 380 15.21 9.38 -8.14
N ASP A 381 15.22 10.48 -7.36
CA ASP A 381 14.82 11.82 -7.78
C ASP A 381 13.33 11.90 -8.18
N SER A 382 12.51 11.26 -7.36
CA SER A 382 11.06 11.13 -7.49
C SER A 382 10.35 12.47 -7.71
N GLY A 383 9.37 12.47 -8.61
CA GLY A 383 8.44 13.59 -8.77
C GLY A 383 7.54 13.81 -7.55
N TYR A 384 7.43 12.81 -6.68
CA TYR A 384 6.60 12.79 -5.48
C TYR A 384 7.40 12.93 -4.17
N LYS A 385 8.70 13.26 -4.24
CA LYS A 385 9.53 13.53 -3.04
C LYS A 385 9.07 14.76 -2.24
N GLY A 386 8.15 15.57 -2.79
CA GLY A 386 7.58 16.75 -2.14
C GLY A 386 8.64 17.73 -1.63
N SER A 387 8.44 18.21 -0.40
CA SER A 387 9.40 19.00 0.38
C SER A 387 10.53 18.17 1.04
N GLY A 388 10.66 16.88 0.71
CA GLY A 388 11.58 15.95 1.35
C GLY A 388 13.05 16.33 1.18
N THR A 389 13.85 16.16 2.24
CA THR A 389 15.27 16.51 2.26
C THR A 389 16.10 15.49 3.04
N LEU A 390 17.39 15.36 2.71
CA LEU A 390 18.30 14.51 3.49
C LEU A 390 18.42 14.97 4.97
N GLY A 391 18.11 16.23 5.28
CA GLY A 391 18.01 16.72 6.66
C GLY A 391 16.78 16.18 7.40
N ALA A 392 15.61 16.19 6.74
CA ALA A 392 14.38 15.60 7.27
C ALA A 392 14.52 14.07 7.42
N VAL A 393 15.06 13.37 6.42
CA VAL A 393 15.43 11.95 6.51
C VAL A 393 16.28 11.67 7.74
N LEU A 394 17.37 12.44 7.97
CA LEU A 394 18.25 12.24 9.13
C LEU A 394 17.52 12.44 10.46
N LYS A 395 16.67 13.46 10.56
CA LYS A 395 15.85 13.73 11.76
C LYS A 395 14.91 12.56 12.03
N TRP A 396 14.11 12.15 11.05
CA TRP A 396 13.09 11.11 11.21
C TRP A 396 13.70 9.72 11.41
N ALA A 397 14.84 9.42 10.79
CA ALA A 397 15.59 8.19 11.04
C ALA A 397 16.18 8.14 12.46
N GLN A 398 16.65 9.27 13.00
CA GLN A 398 17.16 9.37 14.38
C GLN A 398 16.04 9.23 15.41
N GLU A 399 14.92 9.95 15.25
CA GLU A 399 13.75 9.80 16.11
C GLU A 399 13.13 8.38 16.02
N GLY A 400 13.20 7.77 14.83
CA GLY A 400 12.73 6.41 14.58
C GLY A 400 13.73 5.30 14.88
N LYS A 401 14.96 5.60 15.37
CA LYS A 401 16.02 4.58 15.52
C LYS A 401 15.62 3.47 16.50
N GLY A 402 14.93 3.80 17.59
CA GLY A 402 14.57 2.84 18.63
C GLY A 402 15.78 2.14 19.25
N ALA A 403 15.55 0.95 19.81
CA ALA A 403 16.58 0.14 20.50
C ALA A 403 17.74 -0.26 19.58
N ASP A 404 17.45 -0.68 18.34
CA ASP A 404 18.44 -0.99 17.30
C ASP A 404 19.56 -1.94 17.74
N THR A 405 19.20 -3.07 18.36
CA THR A 405 20.11 -4.04 18.98
C THR A 405 21.27 -4.49 18.07
N ASN A 406 21.05 -4.54 16.76
CA ASN A 406 22.02 -4.99 15.76
C ASN A 406 22.67 -3.83 14.97
N GLY A 407 22.37 -2.57 15.31
CA GLY A 407 22.96 -1.38 14.67
C GLY A 407 22.53 -1.09 13.23
N TYR A 408 21.55 -1.81 12.67
CA TYR A 408 21.12 -1.62 11.28
C TYR A 408 20.52 -0.23 11.03
N ARG A 409 19.72 0.29 11.97
CA ARG A 409 19.11 1.63 11.83
C ARG A 409 20.15 2.75 12.03
N ALA A 410 21.12 2.56 12.92
CA ALA A 410 22.30 3.43 13.02
C ALA A 410 23.11 3.43 11.71
N GLY A 411 23.36 2.25 11.13
CA GLY A 411 24.04 2.11 9.84
C GLY A 411 23.33 2.84 8.70
N PHE A 412 21.99 2.83 8.69
CA PHE A 412 21.20 3.65 7.77
C PHE A 412 21.40 5.15 7.98
N ILE A 413 21.40 5.63 9.23
CA ILE A 413 21.63 7.05 9.53
C ILE A 413 23.02 7.49 9.02
N GLU A 414 24.06 6.68 9.21
CA GLU A 414 25.40 6.97 8.64
C GLU A 414 25.40 6.95 7.11
N LEU A 415 24.65 6.03 6.49
CA LEU A 415 24.50 5.95 5.04
C LEU A 415 23.89 7.23 4.45
N VAL A 416 22.85 7.77 5.11
CA VAL A 416 22.23 9.04 4.72
C VAL A 416 23.20 10.20 4.87
N ARG A 417 24.02 10.25 5.93
CA ARG A 417 25.07 11.28 6.10
C ARG A 417 26.10 11.21 4.96
N LYS A 418 26.57 10.01 4.59
CA LYS A 418 27.48 9.84 3.45
C LYS A 418 26.84 10.35 2.14
N ALA A 419 25.61 9.96 1.85
CA ALA A 419 24.87 10.44 0.68
C ALA A 419 24.68 11.97 0.68
N GLN A 420 24.52 12.59 1.85
CA GLN A 420 24.43 14.04 1.98
C GLN A 420 25.75 14.75 1.66
N THR A 421 26.90 14.16 2.00
CA THR A 421 28.22 14.67 1.57
C THR A 421 28.40 14.49 0.06
N LEU A 422 28.02 13.35 -0.50
CA LEU A 422 28.12 13.08 -1.95
C LEU A 422 27.22 14.00 -2.80
N LYS A 423 26.04 14.42 -2.30
CA LYS A 423 25.19 15.42 -2.98
C LYS A 423 25.66 16.87 -2.82
N LYS A 424 26.67 17.15 -1.99
CA LYS A 424 27.27 18.48 -1.78
C LYS A 424 28.62 18.65 -2.48
N SER A 425 29.18 17.57 -3.00
CA SER A 425 30.47 17.51 -3.72
C SER A 425 30.23 17.60 -5.22
#